data_AF-A0A951EAI5-F1
#
_entry.id   AF-A0A951EAI5-F1
#
_cell.length_a   1.000
_cell.length_b   1.000
_cell.length_c   1.000
_cell.angle_alpha   90.00
_cell.angle_beta   90.00
_cell.angle_gamma   90.00
#
_symmetry.space_group_name_H-M   'P 1'
#
loop_
_entity.id
_entity.type
_entity.pdbx_description
1 polymer ?
#
loop_
_entity_poly.entity_id
_entity_poly.type
_entity_poly.pdbx_seq_one_letter_code
_entity_poly.pdbx_strand_id
1 'polypeptide(L)' 'ERDLLLAMKRDFATVRHAKPPASRKESSELYVVAQGYRPG' A
#
# COMPACT_ATOMS: atom_id res chain seq x y z
N GLU A 1 6.17 5.25 9.53
CA GLU A 1 5.15 4.93 8.51
C GLU A 1 5.23 5.83 7.28
N ARG A 2 5.27 7.15 7.45
CA ARG A 2 5.25 8.11 6.33
C ARG A 2 6.40 7.91 5.33
N ASP A 3 7.59 7.59 5.82
CA ASP A 3 8.77 7.42 4.96
C ASP A 3 8.69 6.16 4.08
N LEU A 4 8.05 5.10 4.58
CA LEU A 4 7.76 3.91 3.79
C LEU A 4 6.79 4.22 2.64
N LEU A 5 5.71 4.94 2.94
CA LEU A 5 4.74 5.37 1.93
C LEU A 5 5.36 6.31 0.90
N LEU A 6 6.30 7.17 1.31
CA LEU A 6 7.03 8.05 0.41
C LEU A 6 7.96 7.27 -0.53
N ALA A 7 8.71 6.29 0.00
CA ALA A 7 9.53 5.40 -0.81
C ALA A 7 8.68 4.62 -1.82
N MET A 8 7.55 4.05 -1.39
CA MET A 8 6.65 3.32 -2.28
C MET A 8 6.05 4.21 -3.37
N LYS A 9 5.71 5.48 -3.08
CA LYS A 9 5.21 6.42 -4.10
C LYS A 9 6.27 6.82 -5.13
N ARG A 10 7.54 6.78 -4.76
CA ARG A 10 8.64 7.06 -5.68
C ARG A 10 8.88 5.88 -6.63
N ASP A 11 8.90 4.67 -6.08
CA ASP A 11 9.36 3.48 -6.80
C ASP A 11 8.24 2.75 -7.55
N PHE A 12 6.97 3.10 -7.33
CA PHE A 12 5.84 2.43 -7.97
C PHE A 12 4.93 3.42 -8.70
N ALA A 13 4.39 2.99 -9.84
CA ALA A 13 3.45 3.79 -10.62
C ALA A 13 2.15 4.07 -9.88
N THR A 14 1.67 3.11 -9.08
CA THR A 14 0.45 3.25 -8.28
C THR A 14 0.66 2.66 -6.89
N VAL A 15 0.14 3.33 -5.86
CA VAL A 15 0.11 2.87 -4.46
C VAL A 15 -1.27 3.15 -3.89
N ARG A 16 -1.94 2.13 -3.36
CA ARG A 16 -3.32 2.23 -2.83
C ARG A 16 -3.48 1.44 -1.54
N HIS A 17 -4.34 1.92 -0.67
CA HIS A 17 -4.76 1.20 0.52
C HIS A 17 -5.98 0.34 0.20
N ALA A 18 -5.97 -0.93 0.60
CA ALA A 18 -7.06 -1.87 0.40
C ALA A 18 -7.41 -2.55 1.73
N LYS A 19 -8.71 -2.71 1.99
CA LYS A 19 -9.22 -3.56 3.07
C LYS A 19 -9.55 -4.92 2.47
N PRO A 20 -8.93 -6.03 2.93
CA PRO A 20 -9.23 -7.32 2.34
C PRO A 20 -10.67 -7.72 2.75
N PRO A 21 -11.39 -8.44 1.88
CA PRO A 21 -12.76 -8.89 2.16
C PRO A 21 -12.84 -9.83 3.38
N ALA A 22 -11.73 -10.45 3.79
CA ALA A 22 -11.63 -11.27 4.99
C ALA A 22 -11.44 -10.46 6.30
N SER A 23 -11.25 -9.15 6.21
CA SER A 23 -11.05 -8.30 7.39
C SER A 23 -12.36 -8.14 8.15
N ARG A 24 -12.43 -8.70 9.37
CA ARG A 24 -13.56 -8.46 10.28
C ARG A 24 -13.68 -6.96 10.53
N LYS A 25 -14.90 -6.45 10.75
CA LYS A 25 -15.18 -5.01 10.95
C LYS A 25 -14.29 -4.34 12.01
N GLU A 26 -13.79 -5.11 12.97
CA GLU A 26 -12.95 -4.66 14.09
C GLU A 26 -11.44 -4.86 13.89
N SER A 27 -11.00 -5.50 12.78
CA SER A 27 -9.57 -5.57 12.46
C SER A 27 -9.13 -4.33 11.67
N SER A 28 -8.12 -3.64 12.20
CA SER A 28 -7.46 -2.48 11.58
C SER A 28 -6.38 -2.88 10.57
N GLU A 29 -6.40 -4.11 10.05
CA GLU A 29 -5.46 -4.56 9.03
C GLU A 29 -5.74 -3.86 7.69
N LEU A 30 -4.93 -2.84 7.39
CA LEU A 30 -4.90 -2.12 6.13
C LEU A 30 -3.74 -2.64 5.27
N TYR A 31 -4.04 -3.03 4.03
CA TYR A 31 -3.03 -3.52 3.10
C TYR A 31 -2.61 -2.38 2.17
N VAL A 32 -1.33 -2.31 1.86
CA VAL A 32 -0.81 -1.40 0.83
C VAL A 32 -0.52 -2.21 -0.42
N VAL A 33 -1.19 -1.88 -1.52
CA VAL A 33 -1.00 -2.48 -2.84
C VAL A 33 -0.22 -1.49 -3.70
N ALA A 34 0.96 -1.90 -4.18
CA ALA A 34 1.77 -1.11 -5.09
C ALA A 34 2.00 -1.86 -6.41
N GLN A 35 1.88 -1.15 -7.54
CA GLN A 35 2.00 -1.75 -8.87
C GLN A 35 2.87 -0.91 -9.81
N GLY A 36 3.45 -1.56 -10.81
CA GLY A 36 4.32 -0.93 -11.80
C GLY A 36 5.61 -0.41 -11.16
N TYR A 37 6.39 -1.32 -10.59
CA TYR A 37 7.70 -1.01 -10.02
C TYR A 37 8.61 -0.39 -11.08
N ARG A 38 9.26 0.71 -10.73
CA ARG A 38 10.19 1.49 -11.54
C ARG A 38 11.49 1.61 -10.74
N PRO A 39 12.48 0.74 -10.99
CA PRO A 39 13.81 1.00 -10.48
C PRO A 39 14.30 2.28 -11.16
N GLY A 40 14.53 3.32 -10.35
CA GLY A 40 15.18 4.55 -10.80
C GLY A 40 16.63 4.32 -11.17
#